data_AF-B8H8Y9-F1
#
_entry.id   AF-B8H8Y9-F1
#
_cell.length_a   1.000
_cell.length_b   1.000
_cell.length_c   1.000
_cell.angle_alpha   90.00
_cell.angle_beta   90.00
_cell.angle_gamma   90.00
#
_symmetry.space_group_name_H-M   'P 1'
#
loop_
_entity.id
_entity.type
_entity.pdbx_description
1 polymer ?
#
loop_
_entity_poly.entity_id
_entity_poly.type
_entity_poly.pdbx_seq_one_letter_code
_entity_poly.pdbx_strand_id
1 'polypeptide(L)'
;MVDITAAELRAAEKIFGDRLDLAKRYVEHLATSGTERGLIGPREIPRLWSRHVLNCAVIESEIPQGSRVADVGSGAGLPGLCLAIARPDLELTLIEPLERRVIWLQEVVDDLGLDNVTVMRSRAELAVGHVEADVVTARAVSALTNLAGLTIPLLGGTGEVIAIKGRSAGEEIEKAAKAIRKLGGVETSVLTVGDNLLEEPTTVVRIVVNKPQKKS
;
A
#
# COMPACT_ATOMS: atom_id res chain seq x y z
N MET A 1 9.38 -18.29 -14.58
CA MET A 1 8.15 -17.53 -14.28
C MET A 1 7.48 -18.18 -13.08
N VAL A 2 6.93 -17.36 -12.17
CA VAL A 2 6.11 -17.85 -11.05
C VAL A 2 4.77 -18.30 -11.63
N ASP A 3 4.31 -19.48 -11.23
CA ASP A 3 3.02 -20.00 -11.69
C ASP A 3 1.87 -19.08 -11.28
N ILE A 4 0.92 -18.90 -12.18
CA ILE A 4 -0.32 -18.15 -11.96
C ILE A 4 -1.50 -19.06 -12.29
N THR A 5 -2.44 -19.20 -11.37
CA THR A 5 -3.65 -19.99 -11.62
C THR A 5 -4.57 -19.26 -12.59
N ALA A 6 -5.49 -19.98 -13.24
CA ALA A 6 -6.47 -19.36 -14.13
C ALA A 6 -7.38 -18.33 -13.42
N ALA A 7 -7.64 -18.52 -12.12
CA ALA A 7 -8.40 -17.56 -11.32
C ALA A 7 -7.57 -16.29 -11.03
N GLU A 8 -6.32 -16.43 -10.61
CA GLU A 8 -5.41 -15.31 -10.40
C GLU A 8 -5.14 -14.53 -11.69
N LEU A 9 -5.02 -15.23 -12.83
CA LEU A 9 -4.83 -14.58 -14.12
C LEU A 9 -6.02 -13.69 -14.48
N ARG A 10 -7.26 -14.18 -14.33
CA ARG A 10 -8.47 -13.35 -14.57
C ARG A 10 -8.51 -12.12 -13.66
N ALA A 11 -8.13 -12.28 -12.40
CA ALA A 11 -8.06 -11.16 -11.47
C ALA A 11 -6.97 -10.15 -11.88
N ALA A 12 -5.80 -10.64 -12.26
CA ALA A 12 -4.68 -9.81 -12.70
C ALA A 12 -5.01 -9.05 -14.00
N GLU A 13 -5.64 -9.72 -14.98
CA GLU A 13 -6.13 -9.08 -16.20
C GLU A 13 -7.13 -7.96 -15.91
N LYS A 14 -8.02 -8.17 -14.93
CA LYS A 14 -9.03 -7.17 -14.55
C LYS A 14 -8.41 -5.94 -13.88
N ILE A 15 -7.42 -6.13 -13.02
CA ILE A 15 -6.81 -5.05 -12.21
C ILE A 15 -5.75 -4.30 -13.02
N PHE A 16 -4.86 -5.03 -13.70
CA PHE A 16 -3.71 -4.42 -14.38
C PHE A 16 -3.98 -4.11 -15.85
N GLY A 17 -5.00 -4.71 -16.46
CA GLY A 17 -5.34 -4.52 -17.88
C GLY A 17 -4.11 -4.66 -18.78
N ASP A 18 -3.86 -3.66 -19.60
CA ASP A 18 -2.74 -3.60 -20.55
C ASP A 18 -1.36 -3.56 -19.86
N ARG A 19 -1.30 -3.33 -18.54
CA ARG A 19 -0.06 -3.30 -17.74
C ARG A 19 0.23 -4.63 -17.02
N LEU A 20 -0.51 -5.70 -17.34
CA LEU A 20 -0.32 -7.02 -16.73
C LEU A 20 1.14 -7.54 -16.85
N ASP A 21 1.83 -7.25 -17.94
CA ASP A 21 3.21 -7.70 -18.11
C ASP A 21 4.18 -7.00 -17.14
N LEU A 22 3.91 -5.75 -16.75
CA LEU A 22 4.65 -5.08 -15.66
C LEU A 22 4.39 -5.78 -14.32
N ALA A 23 3.15 -6.19 -14.05
CA ALA A 23 2.82 -6.93 -12.83
C ALA A 23 3.51 -8.31 -12.79
N LYS A 24 3.57 -9.02 -13.92
CA LYS A 24 4.35 -10.28 -14.04
C LYS A 24 5.83 -10.03 -13.78
N ARG A 25 6.40 -8.98 -14.37
CA ARG A 25 7.80 -8.61 -14.16
C ARG A 25 8.09 -8.26 -12.71
N TYR A 26 7.17 -7.57 -12.03
CA TYR A 26 7.28 -7.30 -10.60
C TYR A 26 7.23 -8.57 -9.76
N VAL A 27 6.37 -9.53 -10.08
CA VAL A 27 6.35 -10.86 -9.43
C VAL A 27 7.69 -11.59 -9.61
N GLU A 28 8.33 -11.48 -10.77
CA GLU A 28 9.67 -12.04 -10.97
C GLU A 28 10.70 -11.41 -10.03
N HIS A 29 10.69 -10.08 -9.86
CA HIS A 29 11.55 -9.41 -8.87
C HIS A 29 11.29 -9.90 -7.46
N LEU A 30 10.03 -10.00 -7.03
CA LEU A 30 9.68 -10.52 -5.70
C LEU A 30 10.20 -11.96 -5.48
N ALA A 31 10.05 -12.81 -6.50
CA ALA A 31 10.47 -14.22 -6.44
C ALA A 31 11.99 -14.42 -6.51
N THR A 32 12.72 -13.43 -7.02
CA THR A 32 14.18 -13.51 -7.23
C THR A 32 14.90 -12.53 -6.29
N SER A 33 15.24 -11.34 -6.77
CA SER A 33 16.01 -10.32 -6.05
C SER A 33 15.37 -9.95 -4.70
N GLY A 34 14.03 -9.91 -4.63
CA GLY A 34 13.29 -9.67 -3.39
C GLY A 34 13.48 -10.79 -2.37
N THR A 35 13.46 -12.05 -2.82
CA THR A 35 13.71 -13.21 -1.96
C THR A 35 15.16 -13.28 -1.50
N GLU A 36 16.12 -13.05 -2.42
CA GLU A 36 17.56 -13.01 -2.10
C GLU A 36 17.91 -11.93 -1.08
N ARG A 37 17.23 -10.78 -1.13
CA ARG A 37 17.43 -9.66 -0.19
C ARG A 37 16.59 -9.75 1.08
N GLY A 38 15.80 -10.82 1.25
CA GLY A 38 14.98 -11.07 2.45
C GLY A 38 13.76 -10.16 2.59
N LEU A 39 13.25 -9.60 1.48
CA LEU A 39 12.03 -8.81 1.44
C LEU A 39 10.78 -9.69 1.45
N ILE A 40 10.87 -10.84 0.76
CA ILE A 40 9.84 -11.88 0.71
C ILE A 40 10.49 -13.21 1.10
N GLY A 41 9.79 -14.02 1.89
CA GLY A 41 10.28 -15.34 2.26
C GLY A 41 10.12 -16.35 1.11
N PRO A 42 11.04 -17.32 0.93
CA PRO A 42 10.90 -18.34 -0.13
C PRO A 42 9.59 -19.14 -0.09
N ARG A 43 9.02 -19.28 1.12
CA ARG A 43 7.72 -19.96 1.34
C ARG A 43 6.53 -19.19 0.77
N GLU A 44 6.69 -17.91 0.49
CA GLU A 44 5.65 -17.05 -0.08
C GLU A 44 5.64 -17.08 -1.62
N ILE A 45 6.70 -17.58 -2.28
CA ILE A 45 6.81 -17.61 -3.74
C ILE A 45 5.58 -18.24 -4.41
N PRO A 46 5.09 -19.42 -3.97
CA PRO A 46 3.91 -20.05 -4.59
C PRO A 46 2.60 -19.27 -4.40
N ARG A 47 2.61 -18.22 -3.57
CA ARG A 47 1.43 -17.42 -3.20
C ARG A 47 1.62 -15.94 -3.53
N LEU A 48 2.64 -15.58 -4.32
CA LEU A 48 2.95 -14.18 -4.64
C LEU A 48 1.76 -13.47 -5.27
N TRP A 49 1.06 -14.12 -6.20
CA TRP A 49 -0.13 -13.55 -6.83
C TRP A 49 -1.24 -13.29 -5.84
N SER A 50 -1.83 -14.34 -5.26
CA SER A 50 -2.97 -14.23 -4.34
C SER A 50 -2.66 -13.47 -3.05
N ARG A 51 -1.60 -13.84 -2.31
CA ARG A 51 -1.30 -13.26 -0.98
C ARG A 51 -0.63 -11.91 -1.02
N HIS A 52 0.07 -11.55 -2.10
CA HIS A 52 0.88 -10.33 -2.16
C HIS A 52 0.36 -9.37 -3.21
N VAL A 53 0.53 -9.69 -4.49
CA VAL A 53 0.29 -8.75 -5.58
C VAL A 53 -1.18 -8.40 -5.75
N LEU A 54 -2.07 -9.40 -5.85
CA LEU A 54 -3.50 -9.15 -6.03
C LEU A 54 -4.14 -8.59 -4.74
N ASN A 55 -3.74 -9.11 -3.58
CA ASN A 55 -4.19 -8.60 -2.28
C ASN A 55 -3.89 -7.09 -2.11
N CYS A 56 -2.72 -6.65 -2.60
CA CYS A 56 -2.34 -5.24 -2.59
C CYS A 56 -3.00 -4.44 -3.73
N ALA A 57 -3.01 -4.96 -4.95
CA ALA A 57 -3.49 -4.21 -6.11
C ALA A 57 -4.99 -3.95 -6.04
N VAL A 58 -5.78 -4.85 -5.44
CA VAL A 58 -7.24 -4.74 -5.45
C VAL A 58 -7.78 -3.52 -4.70
N ILE A 59 -6.99 -2.91 -3.81
CA ILE A 59 -7.41 -1.69 -3.10
C ILE A 59 -7.37 -0.46 -4.01
N GLU A 60 -6.91 -0.58 -5.26
CA GLU A 60 -6.89 0.51 -6.23
C GLU A 60 -8.27 1.14 -6.44
N SER A 61 -9.33 0.32 -6.38
CA SER A 61 -10.71 0.77 -6.55
C SER A 61 -11.18 1.72 -5.44
N GLU A 62 -10.46 1.73 -4.31
CA GLU A 62 -10.76 2.56 -3.14
C GLU A 62 -9.99 3.90 -3.15
N ILE A 63 -9.14 4.14 -4.16
CA ILE A 63 -8.31 5.35 -4.25
C ILE A 63 -8.90 6.31 -5.30
N PRO A 64 -9.22 7.56 -4.92
CA PRO A 64 -9.75 8.55 -5.85
C PRO A 64 -8.80 8.81 -7.03
N GLN A 65 -9.37 9.08 -8.19
CA GLN A 65 -8.61 9.37 -9.42
C GLN A 65 -7.65 10.55 -9.23
N GLY A 66 -6.41 10.40 -9.73
CA GLY A 66 -5.40 11.47 -9.71
C GLY A 66 -4.84 11.79 -8.33
N SER A 67 -5.00 10.91 -7.34
CA SER A 67 -4.57 11.16 -5.97
C SER A 67 -3.06 11.01 -5.80
N ARG A 68 -2.48 11.81 -4.90
CA ARG A 68 -1.13 11.59 -4.39
C ARG A 68 -1.18 10.61 -3.23
N VAL A 69 -0.44 9.53 -3.35
CA VAL A 69 -0.49 8.39 -2.43
C VAL A 69 0.87 8.19 -1.78
N ALA A 70 0.92 8.27 -0.45
CA ALA A 70 2.12 7.91 0.30
C ALA A 70 1.99 6.50 0.87
N ASP A 71 2.91 5.61 0.52
CA ASP A 71 2.95 4.25 1.04
C ASP A 71 3.96 4.14 2.17
N VAL A 72 3.49 3.86 3.39
CA VAL A 72 4.31 3.87 4.60
C VAL A 72 4.82 2.47 4.93
N GLY A 73 6.15 2.34 5.02
CA GLY A 73 6.80 1.07 5.28
C GLY A 73 6.75 0.16 4.06
N SER A 74 7.01 0.72 2.88
CA SER A 74 6.80 0.05 1.59
C SER A 74 7.51 -1.29 1.47
N GLY A 75 8.64 -1.50 2.15
CA GLY A 75 9.30 -2.82 2.22
C GLY A 75 9.62 -3.37 0.84
N ALA A 76 8.87 -4.40 0.43
CA ALA A 76 8.96 -5.02 -0.90
C ALA A 76 8.17 -4.27 -1.99
N GLY A 77 7.70 -3.05 -1.72
CA GLY A 77 6.82 -2.26 -2.57
C GLY A 77 5.34 -2.59 -2.42
N LEU A 78 4.93 -3.13 -1.27
CA LEU A 78 3.57 -3.62 -1.05
C LEU A 78 2.84 -2.74 -0.01
N PRO A 79 1.74 -2.05 -0.36
CA PRO A 79 1.01 -2.09 -1.63
C PRO A 79 1.51 -1.14 -2.74
N GLY A 80 2.41 -0.20 -2.46
CA GLY A 80 2.66 0.94 -3.34
C GLY A 80 2.99 0.63 -4.81
N LEU A 81 3.84 -0.36 -5.09
CA LEU A 81 4.18 -0.74 -6.48
C LEU A 81 3.03 -1.45 -7.18
N CYS A 82 2.23 -2.25 -6.47
CA CYS A 82 1.03 -2.85 -7.05
C CYS A 82 0.04 -1.76 -7.51
N LEU A 83 -0.14 -0.73 -6.69
CA LEU A 83 -0.99 0.42 -7.00
C LEU A 83 -0.42 1.22 -8.18
N ALA A 84 0.88 1.52 -8.18
CA ALA A 84 1.54 2.25 -9.26
C ALA A 84 1.38 1.54 -10.63
N ILE A 85 1.48 0.21 -10.65
CA ILE A 85 1.29 -0.58 -11.88
C ILE A 85 -0.18 -0.58 -12.32
N ALA A 86 -1.12 -0.74 -11.40
CA ALA A 86 -2.55 -0.79 -11.72
C ALA A 86 -3.12 0.59 -12.13
N ARG A 87 -2.60 1.66 -11.54
CA ARG A 87 -3.17 3.02 -11.64
C ARG A 87 -2.09 4.06 -11.99
N PRO A 88 -1.75 4.19 -13.28
CA PRO A 88 -0.82 5.22 -13.76
C PRO A 88 -1.23 6.66 -13.45
N ASP A 89 -2.51 6.91 -13.14
CA ASP A 89 -2.99 8.25 -12.79
C ASP A 89 -2.59 8.68 -11.37
N LEU A 90 -2.17 7.74 -10.51
CA LEU A 90 -1.77 8.04 -9.15
C LEU A 90 -0.29 8.43 -9.08
N GLU A 91 0.04 9.40 -8.24
CA GLU A 91 1.43 9.75 -7.91
C GLU A 91 1.82 9.08 -6.60
N LEU A 92 2.75 8.12 -6.64
CA LEU A 92 3.13 7.30 -5.49
C LEU A 92 4.43 7.79 -4.86
N THR A 93 4.45 7.96 -3.54
CA THR A 93 5.66 8.13 -2.74
C THR A 93 5.86 6.92 -1.83
N LEU A 94 6.90 6.13 -2.06
CA LEU A 94 7.24 4.96 -1.25
C LEU A 94 8.18 5.36 -0.11
N ILE A 95 7.70 5.33 1.13
CA ILE A 95 8.46 5.74 2.32
C ILE A 95 9.04 4.51 3.00
N GLU A 96 10.36 4.34 2.89
CA GLU A 96 11.08 3.20 3.46
C GLU A 96 12.41 3.65 4.13
N PRO A 97 12.61 3.37 5.43
CA PRO A 97 13.81 3.83 6.13
C PRO A 97 15.09 3.04 5.81
N LEU A 98 14.99 1.77 5.41
CA LEU A 98 16.14 0.89 5.23
C LEU A 98 16.77 1.03 3.85
N GLU A 99 18.02 1.47 3.82
CA GLU A 99 18.80 1.71 2.61
C GLU A 99 18.78 0.56 1.60
N ARG A 100 19.01 -0.68 2.08
CA ARG A 100 19.01 -1.85 1.20
C ARG A 100 17.66 -2.08 0.51
N ARG A 101 16.56 -1.71 1.17
CA ARG A 101 15.21 -1.84 0.61
C ARG A 101 14.91 -0.70 -0.34
N VAL A 102 15.32 0.53 -0.02
CA VAL A 102 15.24 1.69 -0.93
C VAL A 102 15.98 1.42 -2.23
N ILE A 103 17.20 0.89 -2.17
CA ILE A 103 17.99 0.54 -3.35
C ILE A 103 17.23 -0.48 -4.21
N TRP A 104 16.68 -1.53 -3.59
CA TRP A 104 15.90 -2.52 -4.32
C TRP A 104 14.61 -1.94 -4.92
N LEU A 105 13.91 -1.07 -4.20
CA LEU A 105 12.73 -0.37 -4.73
C LEU A 105 13.08 0.47 -5.96
N GLN A 106 14.20 1.19 -5.92
CA GLN A 106 14.66 1.98 -7.06
C GLN A 106 15.02 1.09 -8.26
N GLU A 107 15.77 -0.01 -8.04
CA GLU A 107 16.07 -0.99 -9.09
C GLU A 107 14.81 -1.53 -9.77
N VAL A 108 13.76 -1.84 -8.99
CA VAL A 108 12.48 -2.33 -9.51
C VAL A 108 11.70 -1.24 -10.24
N VAL A 109 11.64 -0.02 -9.70
CA VAL A 109 10.97 1.13 -10.34
C VAL A 109 11.61 1.42 -11.71
N ASP A 110 12.95 1.40 -11.76
CA ASP A 110 13.71 1.65 -12.98
C ASP A 110 13.50 0.53 -14.02
N ASP A 111 13.55 -0.75 -13.62
CA ASP A 111 13.33 -1.88 -14.53
C ASP A 111 11.89 -1.94 -15.08
N LEU A 112 10.90 -1.55 -14.27
CA LEU A 112 9.50 -1.49 -14.69
C LEU A 112 9.15 -0.21 -15.46
N GLY A 113 10.05 0.78 -15.49
CA GLY A 113 9.81 2.07 -16.14
C GLY A 113 8.64 2.85 -15.54
N LEU A 114 8.46 2.80 -14.22
CA LEU A 114 7.37 3.51 -13.54
C LEU A 114 7.76 4.99 -13.35
N ASP A 115 7.10 5.89 -14.07
CA ASP A 115 7.27 7.34 -14.01
C ASP A 115 6.45 8.01 -12.89
N ASN A 116 5.47 7.28 -12.35
CA ASN A 116 4.55 7.75 -11.32
C ASN A 116 4.96 7.33 -9.90
N VAL A 117 6.23 6.98 -9.68
CA VAL A 117 6.76 6.52 -8.38
C VAL A 117 7.99 7.32 -7.96
N THR A 118 7.97 7.85 -6.74
CA THR A 118 9.12 8.40 -6.04
C THR A 118 9.48 7.53 -4.84
N VAL A 119 10.74 7.12 -4.70
CA VAL A 119 11.21 6.38 -3.53
C VAL A 119 11.87 7.34 -2.53
N MET A 120 11.32 7.43 -1.32
CA MET A 120 11.83 8.29 -0.26
C MET A 120 12.46 7.48 0.87
N ARG A 121 13.79 7.60 1.05
CA ARG A 121 14.47 7.06 2.22
C ARG A 121 14.17 7.88 3.46
N SER A 122 13.15 7.50 4.21
CA SER A 122 12.78 8.21 5.44
C SER A 122 12.03 7.31 6.41
N ARG A 123 12.00 7.71 7.69
CA ARG A 123 10.96 7.22 8.60
C ARG A 123 9.70 8.07 8.41
N ALA A 124 8.53 7.48 8.62
CA ALA A 124 7.25 8.18 8.43
C ALA A 124 7.18 9.51 9.21
N GLU A 125 7.67 9.54 10.44
CA GLU A 125 7.65 10.73 11.30
C GLU A 125 8.50 11.88 10.75
N LEU A 126 9.56 11.56 9.99
CA LEU A 126 10.46 12.54 9.38
C LEU A 126 10.01 12.96 7.98
N ALA A 127 9.04 12.25 7.38
CA ALA A 127 8.46 12.60 6.10
C ALA A 127 7.31 13.63 6.23
N VAL A 128 6.81 13.86 7.45
CA VAL A 128 5.75 14.84 7.73
C VAL A 128 6.21 16.24 7.32
N GLY A 129 5.42 16.91 6.46
CA GLY A 129 5.74 18.23 5.91
C GLY A 129 6.71 18.21 4.71
N HIS A 130 7.20 17.02 4.33
CA HIS A 130 8.00 16.82 3.11
C HIS A 130 7.27 15.99 2.05
N VAL A 131 6.13 15.39 2.42
CA VAL A 131 5.25 14.65 1.53
C VAL A 131 3.86 15.28 1.59
N GLU A 132 3.27 15.51 0.41
CA GLU A 132 1.88 15.92 0.27
C GLU A 132 1.08 14.71 -0.22
N ALA A 133 0.24 14.16 0.64
CA ALA A 133 -0.55 12.96 0.34
C ALA A 133 -2.04 13.23 0.56
N ASP A 134 -2.85 12.81 -0.40
CA ASP A 134 -4.30 12.79 -0.29
C ASP A 134 -4.76 11.45 0.32
N VAL A 135 -4.00 10.38 0.05
CA VAL A 135 -4.19 9.05 0.61
C VAL A 135 -2.86 8.52 1.17
N VAL A 136 -2.90 7.89 2.34
CA VAL A 136 -1.76 7.16 2.90
C VAL A 136 -2.09 5.68 2.97
N THR A 137 -1.27 4.85 2.33
CA THR A 137 -1.41 3.39 2.39
C THR A 137 -0.40 2.76 3.33
N ALA A 138 -0.75 1.59 3.86
CA ALA A 138 0.17 0.74 4.58
C ALA A 138 -0.31 -0.71 4.58
N ARG A 139 0.63 -1.66 4.62
CA ARG A 139 0.34 -3.07 4.82
C ARG A 139 1.20 -3.66 5.93
N ALA A 140 0.58 -4.45 6.79
CA ALA A 140 1.27 -5.24 7.83
C ALA A 140 2.10 -4.40 8.83
N VAL A 141 1.79 -3.12 9.01
CA VAL A 141 2.54 -2.24 9.92
C VAL A 141 1.82 -2.11 11.26
N SER A 142 2.37 -2.76 12.29
CA SER A 142 2.05 -2.55 13.72
C SER A 142 0.55 -2.61 14.10
N ALA A 143 0.25 -2.39 15.39
CA ALA A 143 -1.12 -2.18 15.84
C ALA A 143 -1.67 -0.86 15.24
N LEU A 144 -2.96 -0.80 14.93
CA LEU A 144 -3.60 0.38 14.32
C LEU A 144 -3.34 1.70 15.07
N THR A 145 -3.22 1.67 16.40
CA THR A 145 -2.87 2.85 17.21
C THR A 145 -1.54 3.47 16.80
N ASN A 146 -0.51 2.64 16.60
CA ASN A 146 0.81 3.11 16.18
C ASN A 146 0.77 3.54 14.71
N LEU A 147 0.11 2.74 13.87
CA LEU A 147 -0.07 3.05 12.46
C LEU A 147 -0.72 4.42 12.24
N ALA A 148 -1.79 4.73 12.96
CA ALA A 148 -2.47 6.02 12.89
C ALA A 148 -1.52 7.18 13.24
N GLY A 149 -0.66 7.00 14.25
CA GLY A 149 0.36 8.00 14.62
C GLY A 149 1.42 8.24 13.56
N LEU A 150 1.75 7.23 12.75
CA LEU A 150 2.72 7.34 11.65
C LEU A 150 2.10 7.91 10.38
N THR A 151 0.84 7.58 10.09
CA THR A 151 0.20 7.82 8.78
C THR A 151 -0.62 9.11 8.75
N ILE A 152 -1.47 9.36 9.74
CA ILE A 152 -2.37 10.53 9.74
C ILE A 152 -1.61 11.86 9.60
N PRO A 153 -0.45 12.08 10.25
CA PRO A 153 0.30 13.33 10.09
C PRO A 153 0.76 13.61 8.65
N LEU A 154 0.95 12.59 7.81
CA LEU A 154 1.38 12.75 6.41
C LEU A 154 0.29 13.36 5.52
N LEU A 155 -0.98 13.31 5.94
CA LEU A 155 -2.12 13.86 5.21
C LEU A 155 -2.23 15.40 5.28
N GLY A 156 -1.37 16.08 6.05
CA GLY A 156 -1.44 17.55 6.17
C GLY A 156 -2.75 18.10 6.79
N GLY A 157 -3.61 17.23 7.33
CA GLY A 157 -4.87 17.58 8.00
C GLY A 157 -6.14 17.19 7.25
N THR A 158 -6.06 16.75 5.99
CA THR A 158 -7.23 16.27 5.23
C THR A 158 -6.84 15.09 4.34
N GLY A 159 -7.73 14.13 4.15
CA GLY A 159 -7.51 12.97 3.30
C GLY A 159 -7.78 11.67 4.04
N GLU A 160 -7.23 10.57 3.55
CA GLU A 160 -7.60 9.23 4.03
C GLU A 160 -6.40 8.31 4.28
N VAL A 161 -6.49 7.49 5.32
CA VAL A 161 -5.60 6.34 5.48
C VAL A 161 -6.33 5.09 5.01
N ILE A 162 -5.71 4.32 4.12
CA ILE A 162 -6.21 3.04 3.60
C ILE A 162 -5.21 1.95 3.96
N ALA A 163 -5.48 1.20 5.03
CA ALA A 163 -4.56 0.22 5.57
C ALA A 163 -5.05 -1.22 5.35
N ILE A 164 -4.23 -2.06 4.71
CA ILE A 164 -4.50 -3.50 4.59
C ILE A 164 -4.30 -4.16 5.95
N LYS A 165 -5.35 -4.80 6.45
CA LYS A 165 -5.40 -5.44 7.78
C LYS A 165 -5.94 -6.87 7.69
N GLY A 166 -5.78 -7.61 8.77
CA GLY A 166 -6.36 -8.94 8.90
C GLY A 166 -7.74 -8.91 9.55
N ARG A 167 -8.23 -10.10 9.91
CA ARG A 167 -9.55 -10.32 10.51
C ARG A 167 -9.80 -9.57 11.84
N SER A 168 -8.74 -9.11 12.52
CA SER A 168 -8.82 -8.33 13.77
C SER A 168 -9.09 -6.83 13.58
N ALA A 169 -9.34 -6.37 12.35
CA ALA A 169 -9.49 -4.95 12.02
C ALA A 169 -10.50 -4.21 12.91
N GLY A 170 -11.67 -4.81 13.17
CA GLY A 170 -12.72 -4.19 14.01
C GLY A 170 -12.24 -3.91 15.44
N GLU A 171 -11.64 -4.91 16.11
CA GLU A 171 -11.09 -4.73 17.46
C GLU A 171 -9.94 -3.72 17.50
N GLU A 172 -9.13 -3.67 16.43
CA GLU A 172 -8.04 -2.70 16.33
C GLU A 172 -8.56 -1.26 16.23
N ILE A 173 -9.67 -1.02 15.52
CA ILE A 173 -10.34 0.29 15.45
C ILE A 173 -10.80 0.73 16.83
N GLU A 174 -11.47 -0.15 17.59
CA GLU A 174 -11.94 0.17 18.95
C GLU A 174 -10.77 0.59 19.86
N LYS A 175 -9.67 -0.17 19.82
CA LYS A 175 -8.45 0.12 20.61
C LYS A 175 -7.78 1.43 20.19
N ALA A 176 -7.85 1.79 18.90
CA ALA A 176 -7.21 2.97 18.34
C ALA A 176 -8.10 4.23 18.33
N ALA A 177 -9.40 4.11 18.58
CA ALA A 177 -10.40 5.18 18.37
C ALA A 177 -10.02 6.52 19.01
N LYS A 178 -9.54 6.50 20.27
CA LYS A 178 -9.10 7.71 20.97
C LYS A 178 -7.88 8.37 20.32
N ALA A 179 -6.92 7.57 19.86
CA ALA A 179 -5.72 8.07 19.20
C ALA A 179 -6.06 8.65 17.82
N ILE A 180 -6.88 7.94 17.04
CA ILE A 180 -7.37 8.38 15.73
C ILE A 180 -8.10 9.73 15.85
N ARG A 181 -9.05 9.85 16.78
CA ARG A 181 -9.80 11.09 17.01
C ARG A 181 -8.89 12.25 17.42
N LYS A 182 -7.88 12.01 18.27
CA LYS A 182 -6.90 13.05 18.68
C LYS A 182 -6.08 13.56 17.49
N LEU A 183 -5.82 12.69 16.51
CA LEU A 183 -5.05 13.01 15.32
C LEU A 183 -5.88 13.71 14.24
N GLY A 184 -7.20 13.74 14.36
CA GLY A 184 -8.11 14.39 13.41
C GLY A 184 -8.93 13.42 12.56
N GLY A 185 -8.89 12.12 12.87
CA GLY A 185 -9.80 11.15 12.26
C GLY A 185 -11.25 11.44 12.65
N VAL A 186 -12.12 11.57 11.65
CA VAL A 186 -13.55 11.86 11.79
C VAL A 186 -14.42 10.65 11.55
N GLU A 187 -13.93 9.68 10.76
CA GLU A 187 -14.63 8.43 10.47
C GLU A 187 -13.63 7.27 10.36
N THR A 188 -14.05 6.09 10.80
CA THR A 188 -13.31 4.84 10.65
C THR A 188 -14.24 3.74 10.20
N SER A 189 -13.86 2.98 9.18
CA SER A 189 -14.63 1.85 8.67
C SER A 189 -13.74 0.66 8.32
N VAL A 190 -14.34 -0.54 8.33
CA VAL A 190 -13.73 -1.75 7.80
C VAL A 190 -14.42 -2.07 6.48
N LEU A 191 -13.63 -2.24 5.43
CA LEU A 191 -14.09 -2.58 4.09
C LEU A 191 -13.53 -3.94 3.69
N THR A 192 -14.29 -4.64 2.86
CA THR A 192 -13.84 -5.83 2.15
C THR A 192 -13.75 -5.47 0.67
N VAL A 193 -12.58 -5.67 0.06
CA VAL A 193 -12.29 -5.24 -1.30
C VAL A 193 -11.86 -6.45 -2.14
N GLY A 194 -12.35 -6.52 -3.37
CA GLY A 194 -12.07 -7.65 -4.27
C GLY A 194 -13.08 -8.79 -4.21
N ASP A 195 -14.29 -8.55 -3.68
CA ASP A 195 -15.38 -9.53 -3.73
C ASP A 195 -15.66 -9.96 -5.17
N ASN A 196 -15.82 -11.27 -5.38
CA ASN A 196 -15.97 -11.91 -6.69
C ASN A 196 -14.75 -11.82 -7.64
N LEU A 197 -13.66 -11.17 -7.20
CA LEU A 197 -12.41 -11.08 -7.97
C LEU A 197 -11.31 -11.96 -7.36
N LEU A 198 -11.22 -11.96 -6.03
CA LEU A 198 -10.25 -12.74 -5.27
C LEU A 198 -10.95 -13.89 -4.54
N GLU A 199 -10.24 -15.00 -4.38
CA GLU A 199 -10.70 -16.13 -3.55
C GLU A 199 -10.79 -15.74 -2.06
N GLU A 200 -9.82 -14.96 -1.58
CA GLU A 200 -9.80 -14.35 -0.26
C GLU A 200 -9.78 -12.82 -0.44
N PRO A 201 -10.93 -12.13 -0.30
CA PRO A 201 -11.01 -10.68 -0.39
C PRO A 201 -10.12 -9.95 0.63
N THR A 202 -9.67 -8.76 0.29
CA THR A 202 -8.78 -7.96 1.13
C THR A 202 -9.57 -7.16 2.17
N THR A 203 -9.26 -7.33 3.46
CA THR A 203 -9.78 -6.46 4.53
C THR A 203 -8.96 -5.19 4.63
N VAL A 204 -9.64 -4.05 4.61
CA VAL A 204 -9.04 -2.72 4.66
C VAL A 204 -9.67 -1.93 5.80
N VAL A 205 -8.84 -1.19 6.55
CA VAL A 205 -9.30 -0.14 7.45
C VAL A 205 -9.16 1.19 6.73
N ARG A 206 -10.28 1.91 6.58
CA ARG A 206 -10.30 3.30 6.10
C ARG A 206 -10.42 4.23 7.30
N ILE A 207 -9.59 5.27 7.34
CA ILE A 207 -9.68 6.37 8.31
C ILE A 207 -9.81 7.66 7.52
N VAL A 208 -10.94 8.35 7.63
CA VAL A 208 -11.14 9.67 7.05
C VAL A 208 -10.64 10.72 8.03
N VAL A 209 -9.78 11.61 7.58
CA VAL A 209 -9.18 12.68 8.38
C VAL A 209 -9.69 14.01 7.89
N ASN A 210 -10.19 14.82 8.83
CA ASN A 210 -10.53 16.21 8.59
C ASN A 210 -10.25 16.99 9.87
N LYS A 211 -9.05 17.55 9.95
CA LYS A 211 -8.59 18.35 11.08
C LYS A 211 -8.69 19.82 10.72
N PRO A 212 -9.55 20.60 11.39
CA PRO A 212 -9.61 22.04 11.19
C PRO A 212 -8.22 22.64 11.45
N GLN A 213 -7.64 23.32 10.46
CA GLN A 213 -6.45 24.14 10.63
C GLN A 213 -6.76 25.16 11.73
N LYS A 214 -6.01 25.14 12.85
CA LYS A 214 -6.12 26.21 13.84
C LYS A 214 -5.70 27.50 13.12
N LYS A 215 -6.66 28.39 12.82
CA LYS A 215 -6.35 29.75 12.40
C LYS A 215 -5.40 30.33 13.46
N SER A 216 -4.17 30.63 13.02
CA SER A 216 -3.18 31.35 13.82
C SER A 216 -3.67 32.76 14.11
#